data_AF-A0A1Z5IW81-F1
#
_entry.id   AF-A0A1Z5IW81-F1
#
_cell.length_a   1.000
_cell.length_b   1.000
_cell.length_c   1.000
_cell.angle_alpha   90.00
_cell.angle_beta   90.00
_cell.angle_gamma   90.00
#
_symmetry.space_group_name_H-M   'P 1'
#
loop_
_entity.id
_entity.type
_entity.pdbx_description
1 polymer ?
#
loop_
_entity_poly.entity_id
_entity_poly.type
_entity_poly.pdbx_seq_one_letter_code
_entity_poly.pdbx_strand_id
1 'polypeptide(L)'
;MNYVKQHWQQIAISFAILLTLGIAVFHTVRQDRLTTPIANINVRTGPNINYQTKAILKRGQAVYIVQKRDNWYKVRYDDHHFGWVASWLINQSPKIKTATNLSEATIVLDPGHGGSDSGALSIDKKHDEKTYTLQLAKRVKNQLVARGAHVIMTRTGNQTVSLGARPEMATDNHADAFISFHYDSSPTNNLGSGFTTYYYHADTSLKLARMINQHLVGLPLANKGVEVGNFEVIRDNLRPALLLEMGYINTAKDFKAIENPAYQNKVAKDVTNGLAAYFENK
;
A
#
# COMPACT_ATOMS: atom_id res chain seq x y z
N MET A 1 -11.87 8.55 -69.02
CA MET A 1 -12.40 9.42 -67.96
C MET A 1 -13.57 8.80 -67.17
N ASN A 2 -13.64 7.46 -67.01
CA ASN A 2 -14.82 6.82 -66.40
C ASN A 2 -14.54 5.68 -65.40
N TYR A 3 -13.27 5.30 -65.18
CA TYR A 3 -12.95 4.21 -64.24
C TYR A 3 -13.42 4.53 -62.82
N VAL A 4 -13.14 5.74 -62.33
CA VAL A 4 -13.58 6.20 -61.01
C VAL A 4 -15.11 6.22 -60.92
N LYS A 5 -15.82 6.67 -61.97
CA LYS A 5 -17.29 6.66 -62.01
C LYS A 5 -17.89 5.26 -62.09
N GLN A 6 -17.22 4.30 -62.73
CA GLN A 6 -17.70 2.93 -62.86
C GLN A 6 -17.46 2.10 -61.59
N HIS A 7 -16.41 2.42 -60.84
CA HIS A 7 -15.96 1.64 -59.67
C HIS A 7 -16.08 2.41 -58.34
N TRP A 8 -16.77 3.55 -58.30
CA TRP A 8 -16.81 4.42 -57.11
C TRP A 8 -17.30 3.69 -55.85
N GLN A 9 -18.27 2.76 -55.97
CA GLN A 9 -18.76 1.96 -54.84
C GLN A 9 -17.68 1.03 -54.28
N GLN A 10 -16.92 0.35 -55.15
CA GLN A 10 -15.84 -0.55 -54.75
C GLN A 10 -14.70 0.25 -54.11
N ILE A 11 -14.35 1.41 -54.69
CA ILE A 11 -13.36 2.33 -54.13
C ILE A 11 -13.80 2.82 -52.74
N ALA A 12 -15.08 3.20 -52.57
CA ALA A 12 -15.62 3.64 -51.28
C ALA A 12 -15.61 2.52 -50.23
N ILE A 13 -15.97 1.28 -50.61
CA ILE A 13 -15.91 0.11 -49.73
C ILE A 13 -14.47 -0.19 -49.32
N SER A 14 -13.53 -0.24 -50.28
CA SER A 14 -12.11 -0.45 -49.98
C SER A 14 -11.53 0.64 -49.07
N PHE A 15 -11.91 1.90 -49.28
CA PHE A 15 -11.51 3.00 -48.42
C PHE A 15 -12.09 2.86 -47.01
N ALA A 16 -13.37 2.48 -46.88
CA ALA A 16 -14.00 2.24 -45.59
C ALA A 16 -13.34 1.08 -44.84
N ILE A 17 -12.98 -0.02 -45.53
CA ILE A 17 -12.23 -1.14 -44.94
C ILE A 17 -10.84 -0.69 -44.51
N LEU A 18 -10.10 0.04 -45.33
CA LEU A 18 -8.77 0.54 -44.97
C LEU A 18 -8.83 1.52 -43.80
N LEU A 19 -9.86 2.37 -43.74
CA LEU A 19 -10.08 3.29 -42.63
C LEU A 19 -10.41 2.54 -41.34
N THR A 20 -11.29 1.54 -41.38
CA THR A 20 -11.65 0.75 -40.19
C THR A 20 -10.47 -0.11 -39.72
N LEU A 21 -9.73 -0.73 -40.64
CA LEU A 21 -8.50 -1.46 -40.33
C LEU A 21 -7.45 -0.50 -39.75
N GLY A 22 -7.30 0.69 -40.32
CA GLY A 22 -6.40 1.73 -39.84
C GLY A 22 -6.76 2.22 -38.44
N ILE A 23 -8.05 2.43 -38.15
CA ILE A 23 -8.55 2.78 -36.82
C ILE A 23 -8.32 1.63 -35.83
N ALA A 24 -8.60 0.39 -36.22
CA ALA A 24 -8.38 -0.79 -35.39
C ALA A 24 -6.90 -1.00 -35.08
N VAL A 25 -6.01 -0.86 -36.07
CA VAL A 25 -4.55 -0.90 -35.90
C VAL A 25 -4.10 0.27 -35.04
N PHE A 26 -4.58 1.49 -35.28
CA PHE A 26 -4.24 2.67 -34.46
C PHE A 26 -4.63 2.47 -32.99
N HIS A 27 -5.82 1.93 -32.71
CA HIS A 27 -6.24 1.58 -31.36
C HIS A 27 -5.42 0.44 -30.75
N THR A 28 -5.04 -0.56 -31.55
CA THR A 28 -4.24 -1.72 -31.09
C THR A 28 -2.78 -1.33 -30.83
N VAL A 29 -2.23 -0.41 -31.62
CA VAL A 29 -0.83 0.06 -31.56
C VAL A 29 -0.66 1.18 -30.52
N ARG A 30 -1.70 1.98 -30.24
CA ARG A 30 -1.74 2.85 -29.05
C ARG A 30 -1.95 2.02 -27.79
N GLN A 31 -0.92 1.27 -27.41
CA GLN A 31 -0.83 0.74 -26.06
C GLN A 31 -0.37 1.88 -25.14
N ASP A 32 -1.12 2.15 -24.07
CA ASP A 32 -0.71 3.05 -22.99
C ASP A 32 0.62 2.49 -22.41
N ARG A 33 1.74 3.06 -22.84
CA ARG A 33 3.07 2.69 -22.34
C ARG A 33 3.31 3.42 -21.03
N LEU A 34 3.54 2.66 -19.97
CA LEU A 34 3.96 3.16 -18.67
C LEU A 34 5.36 2.65 -18.32
N THR A 35 5.93 3.25 -17.28
CA THR A 35 7.17 2.77 -16.65
C THR A 35 6.90 2.48 -15.19
N THR A 36 7.48 1.41 -14.67
CA THR A 36 7.33 1.02 -13.27
C THR A 36 8.04 2.03 -12.35
N PRO A 37 7.32 2.73 -11.46
CA PRO A 37 7.90 3.77 -10.60
C PRO A 37 8.76 3.19 -9.47
N ILE A 38 8.45 1.96 -9.02
CA ILE A 38 9.14 1.25 -7.94
C ILE A 38 9.69 -0.10 -8.44
N ALA A 39 10.62 -0.66 -7.67
CA ALA A 39 11.09 -2.02 -7.88
C ALA A 39 10.13 -3.04 -7.24
N ASN A 40 10.32 -4.31 -7.59
CA ASN A 40 9.66 -5.45 -6.97
C ASN A 40 8.13 -5.51 -7.15
N ILE A 41 7.62 -5.03 -8.29
CA ILE A 41 6.17 -5.11 -8.60
C ILE A 41 5.83 -6.54 -9.06
N ASN A 42 4.96 -7.21 -8.31
CA ASN A 42 4.51 -8.56 -8.66
C ASN A 42 3.63 -8.54 -9.92
N VAL A 43 4.01 -9.35 -10.91
CA VAL A 43 3.17 -9.72 -12.04
C VAL A 43 2.48 -11.04 -11.75
N ARG A 44 1.15 -11.04 -11.79
CA ARG A 44 0.33 -12.20 -11.42
C ARG A 44 -0.33 -12.86 -12.62
N THR A 45 -0.76 -14.11 -12.44
CA THR A 45 -1.51 -14.87 -13.45
C THR A 45 -2.94 -14.37 -13.65
N GLY A 46 -3.51 -13.62 -12.71
CA GLY A 46 -4.87 -13.07 -12.77
C GLY A 46 -5.03 -11.75 -11.99
N PRO A 47 -6.19 -11.07 -12.14
CA PRO A 47 -6.45 -9.71 -11.65
C PRO A 47 -6.85 -9.66 -10.16
N ASN A 48 -6.11 -10.37 -9.30
CA ASN A 48 -6.19 -10.23 -7.85
C ASN A 48 -4.94 -10.84 -7.18
N ILE A 49 -4.84 -10.65 -5.87
CA ILE A 49 -3.68 -11.03 -5.06
C ILE A 49 -3.58 -12.53 -4.76
N ASN A 50 -4.67 -13.27 -4.94
CA ASN A 50 -4.70 -14.72 -4.72
C ASN A 50 -4.09 -15.48 -5.91
N TYR A 51 -3.93 -14.81 -7.06
CA TYR A 51 -3.25 -15.38 -8.21
C TYR A 51 -1.73 -15.42 -8.00
N GLN A 52 -1.12 -16.51 -8.46
CA GLN A 52 0.32 -16.74 -8.36
C GLN A 52 1.12 -15.62 -9.04
N THR A 53 2.16 -15.16 -8.34
CA THR A 53 3.20 -14.30 -8.92
C THR A 53 4.02 -15.13 -9.90
N LYS A 54 4.18 -14.63 -11.13
CA LYS A 54 4.96 -15.29 -12.19
C LYS A 54 6.17 -14.49 -12.66
N ALA A 55 6.22 -13.21 -12.36
CA ALA A 55 7.37 -12.36 -12.62
C ALA A 55 7.36 -11.18 -11.65
N ILE A 56 8.50 -10.51 -11.59
CA ILE A 56 8.70 -9.30 -10.78
C ILE A 56 9.25 -8.23 -11.70
N LEU A 57 8.57 -7.09 -11.80
CA LEU A 57 9.06 -5.97 -12.58
C LEU A 57 10.06 -5.14 -11.77
N LYS A 58 11.13 -4.72 -12.45
CA LYS A 58 12.16 -3.82 -11.93
C LYS A 58 11.72 -2.38 -12.08
N ARG A 59 12.31 -1.46 -11.32
CA ARG A 59 12.09 -0.02 -11.48
C ARG A 59 12.51 0.44 -12.88
N GLY A 60 11.72 1.33 -13.49
CA GLY A 60 11.96 1.88 -14.82
C GLY A 60 11.65 0.94 -15.98
N GLN A 61 11.19 -0.28 -15.72
CA GLN A 61 10.81 -1.25 -16.73
C GLN A 61 9.57 -0.77 -17.50
N ALA A 62 9.62 -0.86 -18.82
CA ALA A 62 8.50 -0.49 -19.67
C ALA A 62 7.41 -1.56 -19.61
N VAL A 63 6.17 -1.11 -19.44
CA VAL A 63 4.98 -1.95 -19.52
C VAL A 63 3.94 -1.33 -20.44
N TYR A 64 3.21 -2.16 -21.15
CA TYR A 64 2.17 -1.73 -22.08
C TYR A 64 0.83 -2.25 -21.60
N ILE A 65 -0.13 -1.37 -21.34
CA ILE A 65 -1.47 -1.82 -20.91
C ILE A 65 -2.18 -2.45 -22.10
N VAL A 66 -2.62 -3.69 -21.89
CA VAL A 66 -3.38 -4.49 -22.87
C VAL A 66 -4.86 -4.55 -22.48
N GLN A 67 -5.17 -4.55 -21.18
CA GLN A 67 -6.53 -4.60 -20.67
C GLN A 67 -6.60 -3.95 -19.28
N LYS A 68 -7.74 -3.32 -18.95
CA LYS A 68 -8.06 -2.80 -17.61
C LYS A 68 -9.23 -3.61 -17.06
N ARG A 69 -9.14 -4.09 -15.81
CA ARG A 69 -10.23 -4.80 -15.11
C ARG A 69 -10.13 -4.49 -13.62
N ASP A 70 -11.18 -3.92 -13.05
CA ASP A 70 -11.18 -3.42 -11.67
C ASP A 70 -9.93 -2.55 -11.43
N ASN A 71 -9.20 -2.76 -10.33
CA ASN A 71 -7.95 -2.05 -10.02
C ASN A 71 -6.70 -2.79 -10.55
N TRP A 72 -6.84 -3.55 -11.64
CA TRP A 72 -5.76 -4.33 -12.25
C TRP A 72 -5.59 -4.04 -13.73
N TYR A 73 -4.34 -3.90 -14.15
CA TYR A 73 -3.96 -3.81 -15.56
C TYR A 73 -3.33 -5.12 -16.01
N LYS A 74 -3.86 -5.69 -17.08
CA LYS A 74 -3.14 -6.70 -17.85
C LYS A 74 -2.09 -5.96 -18.67
N VAL A 75 -0.82 -6.23 -18.39
CA VAL A 75 0.31 -5.58 -19.04
C VAL A 75 1.08 -6.57 -19.90
N ARG A 76 1.67 -6.05 -20.98
CA ARG A 76 2.74 -6.69 -21.73
C ARG A 76 4.08 -6.13 -21.25
N TYR A 77 5.05 -6.99 -20.97
CA TYR A 77 6.41 -6.67 -20.52
C TYR A 77 7.43 -7.59 -21.22
N ASP A 78 8.72 -7.20 -21.23
CA ASP A 78 9.85 -7.96 -21.77
C ASP A 78 9.56 -8.70 -23.09
N ASP A 79 9.13 -7.94 -24.11
CA ASP A 79 8.80 -8.40 -25.46
C ASP A 79 8.12 -9.78 -25.50
N HIS A 80 6.80 -9.76 -25.22
CA HIS A 80 5.80 -10.84 -25.37
C HIS A 80 5.36 -11.56 -24.09
N HIS A 81 5.83 -11.15 -22.91
CA HIS A 81 5.23 -11.64 -21.66
C HIS A 81 4.00 -10.81 -21.30
N PHE A 82 2.96 -11.47 -20.81
CA PHE A 82 1.72 -10.82 -20.36
C PHE A 82 1.46 -11.14 -18.91
N GLY A 83 0.84 -10.28 -18.13
CA GLY A 83 0.38 -10.62 -16.79
C GLY A 83 -0.40 -9.49 -16.15
N TRP A 84 -0.87 -9.70 -14.93
CA TRP A 84 -1.67 -8.71 -14.22
C TRP A 84 -0.85 -8.00 -13.16
N VAL A 85 -0.90 -6.68 -13.16
CA VAL A 85 -0.31 -5.82 -12.14
C VAL A 85 -1.39 -4.90 -11.59
N ALA A 86 -1.28 -4.55 -10.33
CA ALA A 86 -2.15 -3.56 -9.71
C ALA A 86 -2.00 -2.21 -10.44
N SER A 87 -3.12 -1.57 -10.80
CA SER A 87 -3.11 -0.31 -11.57
C SER A 87 -2.36 0.79 -10.84
N TRP A 88 -2.59 0.93 -9.54
CA TRP A 88 -1.99 1.94 -8.67
C TRP A 88 -0.47 1.79 -8.51
N LEU A 89 0.12 0.63 -8.84
CA LEU A 89 1.56 0.41 -8.79
C LEU A 89 2.32 0.91 -10.02
N ILE A 90 1.63 1.09 -11.14
CA ILE A 90 2.27 1.47 -12.42
C ILE A 90 1.72 2.76 -13.00
N ASN A 91 0.53 3.19 -12.58
CA ASN A 91 0.03 4.52 -12.88
C ASN A 91 0.77 5.54 -12.01
N GLN A 92 1.52 6.44 -12.63
CA GLN A 92 2.33 7.40 -11.90
C GLN A 92 1.43 8.35 -11.11
N SER A 93 1.44 8.22 -9.79
CA SER A 93 1.16 9.36 -8.94
C SER A 93 2.20 10.46 -9.24
N PRO A 94 1.82 11.76 -9.22
CA PRO A 94 2.74 12.86 -9.47
C PRO A 94 4.01 12.74 -8.61
N LYS A 95 5.13 13.29 -9.12
CA LYS A 95 6.37 13.45 -8.33
C LYS A 95 5.99 13.93 -6.93
N ILE A 96 6.42 13.18 -5.91
CA ILE A 96 6.12 13.47 -4.51
C ILE A 96 6.64 14.88 -4.20
N LYS A 97 5.75 15.87 -4.09
CA LYS A 97 6.06 17.07 -3.31
C LYS A 97 6.30 16.55 -1.91
N THR A 98 7.53 16.68 -1.45
CA THR A 98 7.96 16.13 -0.18
C THR A 98 7.59 17.14 0.90
N ALA A 99 6.68 16.77 1.80
CA ALA A 99 6.48 17.54 3.02
C ALA A 99 7.82 17.64 3.78
N THR A 100 8.15 18.86 4.20
CA THR A 100 9.38 19.16 4.97
C THR A 100 9.11 19.38 6.45
N ASN A 101 7.83 19.43 6.83
CA ASN A 101 7.36 19.45 8.20
C ASN A 101 6.09 18.61 8.34
N LEU A 102 5.74 18.28 9.58
CA LEU A 102 4.59 17.44 9.87
C LEU A 102 3.26 18.09 9.48
N SER A 103 3.15 19.42 9.57
CA SER A 103 1.93 20.17 9.23
C SER A 103 1.59 20.21 7.74
N GLU A 104 2.59 20.00 6.87
CA GLU A 104 2.40 19.87 5.42
C GLU A 104 2.03 18.45 5.00
N ALA A 105 2.26 17.47 5.88
CA ALA A 105 2.21 16.06 5.52
C ALA A 105 0.77 15.55 5.42
N THR A 106 0.48 14.82 4.35
CA THR A 106 -0.67 13.89 4.32
C THR A 106 -0.23 12.52 4.80
N ILE A 107 -0.84 12.02 5.87
CA ILE A 107 -0.49 10.73 6.48
C ILE A 107 -1.70 9.82 6.42
N VAL A 108 -1.52 8.64 5.83
CA VAL A 108 -2.54 7.60 5.84
C VAL A 108 -2.24 6.61 6.95
N LEU A 109 -3.19 6.47 7.87
CA LEU A 109 -3.14 5.50 8.96
C LEU A 109 -4.03 4.31 8.62
N ASP A 110 -3.48 3.13 8.75
CA ASP A 110 -4.15 1.89 8.43
C ASP A 110 -4.34 1.03 9.68
N PRO A 111 -5.49 1.11 10.34
CA PRO A 111 -5.82 0.14 11.37
C PRO A 111 -6.07 -1.22 10.72
N GLY A 112 -5.18 -2.18 10.96
CA GLY A 112 -5.24 -3.53 10.41
C GLY A 112 -6.58 -4.23 10.65
N HIS A 113 -6.93 -5.19 9.78
CA HIS A 113 -8.17 -5.97 9.85
C HIS A 113 -9.44 -5.12 9.72
N GLY A 114 -10.57 -5.59 10.28
CA GLY A 114 -11.84 -4.86 10.32
C GLY A 114 -13.01 -5.64 9.73
N GLY A 115 -14.21 -5.34 10.22
CA GLY A 115 -15.43 -6.02 9.82
C GLY A 115 -15.38 -7.52 10.15
N SER A 116 -15.47 -8.34 9.12
CA SER A 116 -15.45 -9.81 9.21
C SER A 116 -14.07 -10.39 9.56
N ASP A 117 -13.00 -9.63 9.35
CA ASP A 117 -11.64 -10.02 9.73
C ASP A 117 -11.35 -9.52 11.15
N SER A 118 -11.30 -10.44 12.12
CA SER A 118 -10.96 -10.16 13.53
C SER A 118 -9.50 -9.76 13.72
N GLY A 119 -8.61 -10.19 12.83
CA GLY A 119 -7.20 -10.40 13.13
C GLY A 119 -6.99 -11.49 14.17
N ALA A 120 -5.84 -11.48 14.82
CA ALA A 120 -5.51 -12.42 15.87
C ALA A 120 -6.39 -12.22 17.12
N LEU A 121 -6.58 -13.30 17.88
CA LEU A 121 -7.32 -13.28 19.14
C LEU A 121 -6.36 -13.16 20.32
N SER A 122 -6.78 -12.43 21.34
CA SER A 122 -6.07 -12.34 22.62
C SER A 122 -5.88 -13.70 23.30
N ILE A 123 -5.00 -13.73 24.30
CA ILE A 123 -4.68 -14.97 25.05
C ILE A 123 -5.93 -15.67 25.63
N ASP A 124 -6.94 -14.90 26.04
CA ASP A 124 -8.21 -15.39 26.57
C ASP A 124 -9.28 -15.64 25.50
N LYS A 125 -8.97 -15.36 24.23
CA LYS A 125 -9.83 -15.44 23.05
C LYS A 125 -11.08 -14.57 23.09
N LYS A 126 -11.10 -13.53 23.95
CA LYS A 126 -12.27 -12.64 24.11
C LYS A 126 -12.13 -11.31 23.39
N HIS A 127 -10.92 -10.99 22.90
CA HIS A 127 -10.64 -9.70 22.30
C HIS A 127 -9.98 -9.85 20.94
N ASP A 128 -10.53 -9.13 19.97
CA ASP A 128 -10.05 -9.10 18.59
C ASP A 128 -8.97 -8.04 18.40
N GLU A 129 -7.92 -8.37 17.65
CA GLU A 129 -6.88 -7.43 17.22
C GLU A 129 -7.45 -6.17 16.54
N LYS A 130 -8.43 -6.32 15.65
CA LYS A 130 -9.06 -5.20 14.91
C LYS A 130 -9.56 -4.06 15.81
N THR A 131 -9.90 -4.39 17.06
CA THR A 131 -10.36 -3.42 18.05
C THR A 131 -9.21 -2.54 18.52
N TYR A 132 -8.09 -3.16 18.88
CA TYR A 132 -6.91 -2.45 19.39
C TYR A 132 -6.16 -1.70 18.30
N THR A 133 -6.12 -2.22 17.07
CA THR A 133 -5.52 -1.49 15.93
C THR A 133 -6.30 -0.20 15.65
N LEU A 134 -7.64 -0.25 15.69
CA LEU A 134 -8.47 0.94 15.52
C LEU A 134 -8.28 1.96 16.66
N GLN A 135 -8.21 1.49 17.91
CA GLN A 135 -7.98 2.36 19.06
C GLN A 135 -6.63 3.08 18.94
N LEU A 136 -5.56 2.33 18.65
CA LEU A 136 -4.23 2.90 18.49
C LEU A 136 -4.18 3.91 17.33
N ALA A 137 -4.69 3.55 16.16
CA ALA A 137 -4.70 4.43 14.99
C ALA A 137 -5.49 5.72 15.25
N LYS A 138 -6.61 5.67 15.98
CA LYS A 138 -7.36 6.88 16.39
C LYS A 138 -6.54 7.78 17.32
N ARG A 139 -5.77 7.21 18.24
CA ARG A 139 -4.89 7.98 19.13
C ARG A 139 -3.78 8.67 18.35
N VAL A 140 -3.14 7.95 17.44
CA VAL A 140 -2.12 8.50 16.54
C VAL A 140 -2.74 9.62 15.68
N LYS A 141 -3.91 9.39 15.08
CA LYS A 141 -4.64 10.42 14.31
C LYS A 141 -4.82 11.69 15.12
N ASN A 142 -5.35 11.59 16.34
CA ASN A 142 -5.65 12.77 17.15
C ASN A 142 -4.39 13.59 17.44
N GLN A 143 -3.25 12.93 17.70
CA GLN A 143 -1.99 13.61 17.96
C GLN A 143 -1.37 14.23 16.71
N LEU A 144 -1.45 13.55 15.56
CA LEU A 144 -0.99 14.07 14.28
C LEU A 144 -1.81 15.29 13.83
N VAL A 145 -3.15 15.21 13.93
CA VAL A 145 -4.05 16.34 13.61
C VAL A 145 -3.79 17.53 14.53
N ALA A 146 -3.54 17.29 15.82
CA ALA A 146 -3.18 18.36 16.77
C ALA A 146 -1.84 19.05 16.41
N ARG A 147 -1.00 18.43 15.58
CA ARG A 147 0.24 19.01 15.02
C ARG A 147 0.08 19.50 13.57
N GLY A 148 -1.15 19.61 13.09
CA GLY A 148 -1.48 20.19 11.78
C GLY A 148 -1.37 19.23 10.61
N ALA A 149 -1.02 17.95 10.82
CA ALA A 149 -0.95 16.99 9.71
C ALA A 149 -2.35 16.69 9.15
N HIS A 150 -2.44 16.50 7.84
CA HIS A 150 -3.65 15.98 7.20
C HIS A 150 -3.68 14.45 7.34
N VAL A 151 -4.65 13.92 8.09
CA VAL A 151 -4.70 12.49 8.42
C VAL A 151 -5.91 11.80 7.82
N ILE A 152 -5.64 10.78 7.03
CA ILE A 152 -6.64 9.90 6.42
C ILE A 152 -6.54 8.54 7.11
N MET A 153 -7.69 7.89 7.36
CA MET A 153 -7.71 6.52 7.89
C MET A 153 -8.33 5.58 6.88
N THR A 154 -7.73 4.40 6.67
CA THR A 154 -8.31 3.37 5.79
C THR A 154 -9.67 2.89 6.27
N ARG A 155 -9.88 2.88 7.60
CA ARG A 155 -11.19 2.71 8.25
C ARG A 155 -11.30 3.55 9.52
N THR A 156 -12.49 4.02 9.84
CA THR A 156 -12.78 4.84 11.05
C THR A 156 -13.64 4.09 12.08
N GLY A 157 -14.18 2.92 11.70
CA GLY A 157 -14.98 2.02 12.50
C GLY A 157 -14.66 0.56 12.21
N ASN A 158 -15.63 -0.32 12.47
CA ASN A 158 -15.51 -1.76 12.22
C ASN A 158 -15.97 -2.12 10.79
N GLN A 159 -15.34 -1.53 9.77
CA GLN A 159 -15.58 -1.86 8.37
C GLN A 159 -14.51 -2.80 7.81
N THR A 160 -14.90 -3.69 6.89
CA THR A 160 -13.95 -4.46 6.09
C THR A 160 -13.31 -3.56 5.04
N VAL A 161 -11.97 -3.59 4.95
CA VAL A 161 -11.19 -2.93 3.89
C VAL A 161 -10.21 -3.98 3.33
N SER A 162 -10.24 -4.20 2.01
CA SER A 162 -9.36 -5.18 1.37
C SER A 162 -7.89 -4.74 1.44
N LEU A 163 -6.97 -5.70 1.39
CA LEU A 163 -5.53 -5.41 1.47
C LEU A 163 -5.06 -4.46 0.37
N GLY A 164 -5.52 -4.63 -0.87
CA GLY A 164 -5.16 -3.75 -2.00
C GLY A 164 -5.73 -2.33 -1.92
N ALA A 165 -6.91 -2.14 -1.32
CA ALA A 165 -7.51 -0.81 -1.20
C ALA A 165 -6.75 0.12 -0.22
N ARG A 166 -6.01 -0.46 0.74
CA ARG A 166 -5.24 0.28 1.76
C ARG A 166 -4.06 1.07 1.15
N PRO A 167 -3.13 0.46 0.39
CA PRO A 167 -2.07 1.20 -0.30
C PRO A 167 -2.58 2.02 -1.50
N GLU A 168 -3.69 1.62 -2.12
CA GLU A 168 -4.36 2.44 -3.15
C GLU A 168 -4.80 3.79 -2.55
N MET A 169 -5.46 3.77 -1.38
CA MET A 169 -5.83 5.00 -0.67
C MET A 169 -4.61 5.90 -0.38
N ALA A 170 -3.46 5.31 -0.02
CA ALA A 170 -2.23 6.07 0.19
C ALA A 170 -1.71 6.72 -1.09
N THR A 171 -1.81 5.99 -2.19
CA THR A 171 -1.37 6.44 -3.51
C THR A 171 -2.25 7.57 -4.04
N ASP A 172 -3.57 7.36 -4.02
CA ASP A 172 -4.58 8.29 -4.54
C ASP A 172 -4.61 9.61 -3.77
N ASN A 173 -4.37 9.58 -2.46
CA ASN A 173 -4.29 10.77 -1.62
C ASN A 173 -2.88 11.36 -1.53
N HIS A 174 -1.95 10.88 -2.34
CA HIS A 174 -0.57 11.36 -2.39
C HIS A 174 0.13 11.40 -1.04
N ALA A 175 -0.14 10.42 -0.16
CA ALA A 175 0.29 10.45 1.22
C ALA A 175 1.83 10.51 1.36
N ASP A 176 2.34 11.39 2.19
CA ASP A 176 3.76 11.50 2.51
C ASP A 176 4.30 10.33 3.34
N ALA A 177 3.41 9.67 4.08
CA ALA A 177 3.67 8.42 4.79
C ALA A 177 2.39 7.57 4.93
N PHE A 178 2.57 6.25 4.94
CA PHE A 178 1.55 5.25 5.25
C PHE A 178 2.01 4.44 6.47
N ILE A 179 1.17 4.37 7.52
CA ILE A 179 1.50 3.64 8.75
C ILE A 179 0.37 2.66 9.05
N SER A 180 0.65 1.36 8.92
CA SER A 180 -0.26 0.28 9.31
C SER A 180 0.01 -0.16 10.75
N PHE A 181 -1.05 -0.43 11.50
CA PHE A 181 -1.00 -0.84 12.91
C PHE A 181 -1.58 -2.23 13.08
N HIS A 182 -0.80 -3.11 13.71
CA HIS A 182 -1.12 -4.50 13.99
C HIS A 182 -0.60 -4.93 15.37
N TYR A 183 -1.02 -6.11 15.81
CA TYR A 183 -0.43 -6.82 16.94
C TYR A 183 -0.13 -8.26 16.54
N ASP A 184 1.10 -8.69 16.80
CA ASP A 184 1.62 -9.97 16.35
C ASP A 184 0.92 -11.12 17.10
N SER A 185 1.06 -12.33 16.59
CA SER A 185 0.60 -13.54 17.27
C SER A 185 1.54 -14.71 16.98
N SER A 186 1.66 -15.60 17.96
CA SER A 186 2.45 -16.83 17.81
C SER A 186 1.56 -18.07 17.66
N PRO A 187 2.02 -19.17 17.04
CA PRO A 187 1.26 -20.42 16.96
C PRO A 187 0.85 -20.99 18.30
N THR A 188 1.57 -20.64 19.37
CA THR A 188 1.27 -21.04 20.75
C THR A 188 1.28 -19.80 21.65
N ASN A 189 0.31 -19.72 22.57
CA ASN A 189 0.20 -18.61 23.52
C ASN A 189 1.51 -18.45 24.33
N ASN A 190 1.89 -17.19 24.59
CA ASN A 190 3.11 -16.82 25.32
C ASN A 190 4.45 -17.21 24.67
N LEU A 191 4.46 -17.66 23.41
CA LEU A 191 5.72 -18.00 22.72
C LEU A 191 6.48 -16.75 22.23
N GLY A 192 5.77 -15.77 21.66
CA GLY A 192 6.36 -14.51 21.17
C GLY A 192 6.15 -13.34 22.14
N SER A 193 7.01 -12.34 22.11
CA SER A 193 6.85 -11.10 22.86
C SER A 193 7.65 -9.97 22.20
N GLY A 194 7.26 -8.72 22.46
CA GLY A 194 7.91 -7.53 21.94
C GLY A 194 7.24 -6.99 20.68
N PHE A 195 7.79 -5.91 20.14
CA PHE A 195 7.25 -5.21 18.98
C PHE A 195 8.28 -5.09 17.86
N THR A 196 7.82 -5.03 16.61
CA THR A 196 8.68 -4.91 15.43
C THR A 196 8.16 -3.82 14.50
N THR A 197 9.07 -3.06 13.89
CA THR A 197 8.77 -2.11 12.82
C THR A 197 9.13 -2.73 11.47
N TYR A 198 8.15 -3.04 10.64
CA TYR A 198 8.37 -3.60 9.31
C TYR A 198 8.35 -2.54 8.22
N TYR A 199 9.24 -2.72 7.24
CA TYR A 199 9.26 -1.99 5.97
C TYR A 199 9.48 -2.97 4.81
N TYR A 200 9.25 -2.54 3.57
CA TYR A 200 9.54 -3.37 2.39
C TYR A 200 10.53 -2.70 1.44
N HIS A 201 10.21 -1.47 1.00
CA HIS A 201 11.05 -0.72 0.05
C HIS A 201 12.14 0.06 0.80
N ALA A 202 13.38 -0.40 0.72
CA ALA A 202 14.49 0.22 1.45
C ALA A 202 14.77 1.66 1.01
N ASP A 203 14.62 1.95 -0.28
CA ASP A 203 14.87 3.27 -0.88
C ASP A 203 13.87 4.34 -0.45
N THR A 204 12.63 3.95 -0.12
CA THR A 204 11.58 4.89 0.30
C THR A 204 11.29 4.86 1.79
N SER A 205 11.42 3.70 2.45
CA SER A 205 10.81 3.46 3.77
C SER A 205 11.80 3.18 4.90
N LEU A 206 13.05 2.79 4.62
CA LEU A 206 14.01 2.44 5.67
C LEU A 206 14.36 3.62 6.59
N LYS A 207 14.50 4.83 6.03
CA LYS A 207 14.75 6.06 6.82
C LYS A 207 13.59 6.34 7.77
N LEU A 208 12.36 6.24 7.28
CA LEU A 208 11.13 6.38 8.06
C LEU A 208 11.06 5.33 9.17
N ALA A 209 11.34 4.06 8.84
CA ALA A 209 11.33 2.94 9.79
C ALA A 209 12.29 3.17 10.96
N ARG A 210 13.54 3.57 10.67
CA ARG A 210 14.55 3.86 11.69
C ARG A 210 14.18 5.03 12.58
N MET A 211 13.69 6.12 12.00
CA MET A 211 13.28 7.32 12.76
C MET A 211 12.13 7.01 13.72
N ILE A 212 11.11 6.28 13.28
CA ILE A 212 10.00 5.88 14.15
C ILE A 212 10.49 4.88 15.21
N ASN A 213 11.24 3.85 14.83
CA ASN A 213 11.68 2.82 15.77
C ASN A 213 12.58 3.37 16.89
N GLN A 214 13.44 4.36 16.59
CA GLN A 214 14.26 5.06 17.59
C GLN A 214 13.44 5.77 18.67
N HIS A 215 12.23 6.24 18.35
CA HIS A 215 11.35 6.88 19.32
C HIS A 215 10.56 5.86 20.16
N LEU A 216 10.45 4.60 19.72
CA LEU A 216 9.72 3.54 20.41
C LEU A 216 10.53 2.85 21.52
N VAL A 217 11.83 3.13 21.65
CA VAL A 217 12.75 2.43 22.60
C VAL A 217 12.33 2.54 24.06
N GLY A 218 11.53 3.54 24.43
CA GLY A 218 11.05 3.74 25.80
C GLY A 218 9.72 3.04 26.13
N LEU A 219 9.27 2.09 25.31
CA LEU A 219 8.08 1.29 25.59
C LEU A 219 8.40 0.13 26.56
N PRO A 220 7.40 -0.36 27.32
CA PRO A 220 7.59 -1.45 28.27
C PRO A 220 7.79 -2.83 27.61
N LEU A 221 7.43 -2.98 26.33
CA LEU A 221 7.66 -4.21 25.56
C LEU A 221 9.02 -4.15 24.88
N ALA A 222 9.64 -5.31 24.65
CA ALA A 222 10.96 -5.36 24.01
C ALA A 222 10.90 -4.86 22.56
N ASN A 223 11.81 -3.96 22.18
CA ASN A 223 11.96 -3.52 20.80
C ASN A 223 12.78 -4.56 20.01
N LYS A 224 12.15 -5.23 19.04
CA LYS A 224 12.81 -6.21 18.16
C LYS A 224 13.48 -5.55 16.95
N GLY A 225 13.38 -4.22 16.83
CA GLY A 225 14.06 -3.44 15.81
C GLY A 225 13.24 -3.26 14.52
N VAL A 226 13.97 -3.04 13.44
CA VAL A 226 13.44 -2.74 12.11
C VAL A 226 13.75 -3.91 11.19
N GLU A 227 12.73 -4.50 10.58
CA GLU A 227 12.85 -5.72 9.77
C GLU A 227 12.18 -5.55 8.39
N VAL A 228 12.66 -6.32 7.40
CA VAL A 228 11.99 -6.39 6.09
C VAL A 228 10.78 -7.33 6.21
N GLY A 229 9.58 -6.82 5.91
CA GLY A 229 8.34 -7.59 5.96
C GLY A 229 7.64 -7.60 4.60
N ASN A 230 7.32 -8.78 4.07
CA ASN A 230 6.60 -8.95 2.80
C ASN A 230 5.07 -8.89 3.00
N PHE A 231 4.58 -7.77 3.53
CA PHE A 231 3.14 -7.54 3.73
C PHE A 231 2.59 -6.68 2.60
N GLU A 232 1.41 -7.04 2.09
CA GLU A 232 0.84 -6.39 0.90
C GLU A 232 0.69 -4.87 1.05
N VAL A 233 0.25 -4.40 2.21
CA VAL A 233 0.00 -2.97 2.46
C VAL A 233 1.25 -2.09 2.44
N ILE A 234 2.45 -2.69 2.58
CA ILE A 234 3.75 -1.98 2.48
C ILE A 234 4.55 -2.40 1.25
N ARG A 235 4.36 -3.62 0.73
CA ARG A 235 4.96 -4.09 -0.53
C ARG A 235 4.34 -3.39 -1.71
N ASP A 236 3.01 -3.36 -1.78
CA ASP A 236 2.25 -2.88 -2.93
C ASP A 236 1.85 -1.40 -2.72
N ASN A 237 2.73 -0.62 -2.10
CA ASN A 237 2.54 0.79 -1.77
C ASN A 237 3.61 1.67 -2.42
N LEU A 238 3.18 2.70 -3.16
CA LEU A 238 4.09 3.66 -3.80
C LEU A 238 4.61 4.73 -2.84
N ARG A 239 4.05 4.82 -1.63
CA ARG A 239 4.39 5.84 -0.62
C ARG A 239 5.35 5.23 0.41
N PRO A 240 6.16 6.05 1.13
CA PRO A 240 6.90 5.56 2.30
C PRO A 240 5.95 4.86 3.28
N ALA A 241 6.16 3.57 3.52
CA ALA A 241 5.16 2.71 4.15
C ALA A 241 5.76 1.80 5.22
N LEU A 242 5.14 1.79 6.41
CA LEU A 242 5.50 0.91 7.53
C LEU A 242 4.32 0.07 7.98
N LEU A 243 4.61 -1.09 8.55
CA LEU A 243 3.69 -1.88 9.35
C LEU A 243 4.29 -2.05 10.75
N LEU A 244 3.55 -1.63 11.77
CA LEU A 244 3.98 -1.66 13.16
C LEU A 244 3.24 -2.78 13.91
N GLU A 245 3.98 -3.82 14.29
CA GLU A 245 3.50 -4.88 15.17
C GLU A 245 3.78 -4.50 16.62
N MET A 246 2.79 -3.99 17.35
CA MET A 246 3.00 -3.28 18.62
C MET A 246 2.89 -4.17 19.88
N GLY A 247 3.31 -5.43 19.78
CA GLY A 247 3.23 -6.45 20.84
C GLY A 247 2.53 -7.72 20.35
N TYR A 248 2.69 -8.83 21.08
CA TYR A 248 1.98 -10.09 20.78
C TYR A 248 0.63 -10.18 21.50
N ILE A 249 -0.49 -10.17 20.78
CA ILE A 249 -1.82 -10.16 21.37
C ILE A 249 -2.14 -11.44 22.16
N ASN A 250 -1.55 -12.58 21.76
CA ASN A 250 -1.73 -13.86 22.43
C ASN A 250 -0.65 -14.19 23.49
N THR A 251 0.06 -13.17 23.96
CA THR A 251 1.02 -13.26 25.07
C THR A 251 0.52 -12.43 26.26
N ALA A 252 0.37 -13.04 27.43
CA ALA A 252 -0.27 -12.43 28.60
C ALA A 252 0.37 -11.09 29.02
N LYS A 253 1.71 -11.06 29.04
CA LYS A 253 2.48 -9.87 29.39
C LYS A 253 2.25 -8.73 28.41
N ASP A 254 2.33 -9.04 27.12
CA ASP A 254 2.17 -8.08 26.04
C ASP A 254 0.72 -7.59 25.98
N PHE A 255 -0.26 -8.49 26.05
CA PHE A 255 -1.68 -8.15 26.03
C PHE A 255 -2.07 -7.20 27.17
N LYS A 256 -1.54 -7.40 28.37
CA LYS A 256 -1.71 -6.48 29.51
C LYS A 256 -1.21 -5.06 29.20
N ALA A 257 -0.18 -4.92 28.36
CA ALA A 257 0.26 -3.62 27.87
C ALA A 257 -0.67 -3.12 26.75
N ILE A 258 -1.00 -3.97 25.77
CA ILE A 258 -1.86 -3.63 24.62
C ILE A 258 -3.22 -3.07 25.05
N GLU A 259 -3.86 -3.69 26.04
CA GLU A 259 -5.17 -3.26 26.55
C GLU A 259 -5.09 -1.98 27.41
N ASN A 260 -3.90 -1.62 27.89
CA ASN A 260 -3.71 -0.46 28.75
C ASN A 260 -3.70 0.85 27.93
N PRO A 261 -4.63 1.79 28.20
CA PRO A 261 -4.68 3.07 27.49
C PRO A 261 -3.37 3.89 27.60
N ALA A 262 -2.62 3.77 28.70
CA ALA A 262 -1.35 4.47 28.87
C ALA A 262 -0.29 3.99 27.88
N TYR A 263 -0.23 2.68 27.63
CA TYR A 263 0.66 2.10 26.61
C TYR A 263 0.27 2.61 25.22
N GLN A 264 -1.01 2.53 24.85
CA GLN A 264 -1.49 3.00 23.55
C GLN A 264 -1.22 4.50 23.33
N ASN A 265 -1.40 5.33 24.36
CA ASN A 265 -1.10 6.76 24.29
C ASN A 265 0.42 7.04 24.16
N LYS A 266 1.25 6.23 24.82
CA LYS A 266 2.71 6.29 24.71
C LYS A 266 3.17 5.89 23.30
N VAL A 267 2.65 4.80 22.74
CA VAL A 267 2.90 4.39 21.35
C VAL A 267 2.47 5.50 20.39
N ALA A 268 1.27 6.07 20.58
CA ALA A 268 0.78 7.14 19.72
C ALA A 268 1.69 8.39 19.76
N LYS A 269 2.19 8.74 20.93
CA LYS A 269 3.17 9.84 21.12
C LYS A 269 4.49 9.57 20.43
N ASP A 270 5.03 8.37 20.60
CA ASP A 270 6.33 8.00 20.05
C ASP A 270 6.27 7.89 18.52
N VAL A 271 5.20 7.32 17.95
CA VAL A 271 4.96 7.31 16.48
C VAL A 271 4.83 8.73 15.93
N THR A 272 4.06 9.60 16.61
CA THR A 272 3.89 11.00 16.20
C THR A 272 5.22 11.77 16.23
N ASN A 273 6.05 11.54 17.25
CA ASN A 273 7.38 12.15 17.34
C ASN A 273 8.33 11.61 16.28
N GLY A 274 8.32 10.30 16.02
CA GLY A 274 9.13 9.69 14.97
C GLY A 274 8.77 10.20 13.56
N LEU A 275 7.48 10.42 13.30
CA LEU A 275 7.01 11.05 12.07
C LEU A 275 7.47 12.52 11.96
N ALA A 276 7.33 13.30 13.04
CA ALA A 276 7.81 14.68 13.06
C ALA A 276 9.32 14.75 12.73
N ALA A 277 10.12 13.95 13.44
CA ALA A 277 11.57 13.87 13.21
C ALA A 277 11.92 13.42 11.78
N TYR A 278 11.16 12.47 11.22
CA TYR A 278 11.34 12.05 9.83
C TYR A 278 11.13 13.19 8.83
N PHE A 279 10.07 14.00 9.00
CA PHE A 279 9.76 15.10 8.09
C PHE A 279 10.75 16.26 8.22
N GLU A 280 11.16 16.60 9.45
CA GLU A 280 12.17 17.65 9.70
C GLU A 280 13.55 17.32 9.10
N ASN A 281 13.87 16.03 8.98
CA ASN A 281 15.17 15.56 8.50
C ASN A 281 15.10 14.93 7.10
N LYS A 282 14.03 15.18 6.31
CA LYS A 282 13.73 14.43 5.09
C LYS A 282 14.71 14.70 3.94
#